data_AF-A0A7S3J141-F1
#
_entry.id   AF-A0A7S3J141-F1
#
_cell.length_a   1.000
_cell.length_b   1.000
_cell.length_c   1.000
_cell.angle_alpha   90.00
_cell.angle_beta   90.00
_cell.angle_gamma   90.00
#
_symmetry.space_group_name_H-M   'P 1'
#
loop_
_entity.id
_entity.type
_entity.pdbx_description
1 polymer ?
#
loop_
_entity_poly.entity_id
_entity_poly.type
_entity_poly.pdbx_seq_one_letter_code
_entity_poly.pdbx_strand_id
1 'polypeptide(L)'
;RTATVVSKSYTTLAEISRESFERVCYRYQSLQKHLQKRIRKLYDDKWKRFIKRSVKNIDYLSCNISDQIIDEISYMFEIVSLEKGAFLFKKGTPCKEIYIVSNGELDIYITNNNKKP
;
A
#
# COMPACT_ATOMS: atom_id res chain seq x y z
N ARG A 1 -5.28 -9.58 11.11
CA ARG A 1 -6.28 -10.12 10.15
C ARG A 1 -7.06 -8.93 9.62
N THR A 2 -7.05 -8.69 8.31
CA THR A 2 -7.68 -7.49 7.69
C THR A 2 -8.99 -7.79 6.96
N ALA A 3 -9.34 -9.06 6.76
CA ALA A 3 -10.61 -9.49 6.21
C ALA A 3 -11.03 -10.85 6.79
N THR A 4 -12.34 -11.11 6.76
CA THR A 4 -12.92 -12.42 7.09
C THR A 4 -13.18 -13.17 5.79
N VAL A 5 -12.63 -14.37 5.67
CA VAL A 5 -12.86 -15.25 4.51
C VAL A 5 -13.69 -16.45 4.98
N VAL A 6 -14.82 -16.68 4.32
CA VAL A 6 -15.73 -17.80 4.61
C VAL A 6 -15.96 -18.56 3.30
N SER A 7 -15.83 -19.88 3.33
CA SER A 7 -16.16 -20.72 2.18
C SER A 7 -17.69 -20.80 2.02
N LYS A 8 -18.18 -20.59 0.79
CA LYS A 8 -19.61 -20.76 0.46
C LYS A 8 -19.97 -22.21 0.12
N SER A 9 -18.97 -23.02 -0.24
CA SER A 9 -19.12 -24.41 -0.68
C SER A 9 -17.90 -25.24 -0.26
N TYR A 10 -17.97 -26.56 -0.44
CA TYR A 10 -16.83 -27.45 -0.21
C TYR A 10 -15.60 -26.99 -1.00
N THR A 11 -14.51 -26.70 -0.30
CA THR A 11 -13.28 -26.16 -0.90
C THR A 11 -12.08 -26.90 -0.35
N THR A 12 -11.12 -27.19 -1.22
CA THR A 12 -9.80 -27.72 -0.83
C THR A 12 -8.83 -26.56 -0.75
N LEU A 13 -8.15 -26.42 0.38
CA LEU A 13 -7.14 -25.39 0.62
C LEU A 13 -5.79 -26.05 0.88
N ALA A 14 -4.73 -25.41 0.39
CA ALA A 14 -3.36 -25.74 0.78
C ALA A 14 -2.90 -24.73 1.82
N GLU A 15 -2.38 -25.22 2.95
CA GLU A 15 -1.88 -24.40 4.05
C GLU A 15 -0.38 -24.63 4.24
N ILE A 16 0.34 -23.56 4.57
CA ILE A 16 1.71 -23.63 5.08
C ILE A 16 1.84 -22.72 6.30
N SER A 17 2.31 -23.29 7.41
CA SER A 17 2.63 -22.52 8.63
C SER A 17 3.80 -21.55 8.35
N ARG A 18 3.80 -20.40 9.02
CA ARG A 18 4.92 -19.42 8.97
C ARG A 18 6.27 -20.06 9.23
N GLU A 19 6.40 -20.84 10.30
CA GLU A 19 7.65 -21.49 10.71
C GLU A 19 8.18 -22.45 9.63
N SER A 20 7.30 -23.24 9.01
CA SER A 20 7.69 -24.14 7.92
C SER A 20 8.10 -23.37 6.67
N PHE A 21 7.40 -22.28 6.34
CA PHE A 21 7.78 -21.41 5.22
C PHE A 21 9.15 -20.75 5.45
N GLU A 22 9.41 -20.26 6.66
CA GLU A 22 10.69 -19.65 7.06
C GLU A 22 11.84 -20.68 7.00
N ARG A 23 11.62 -21.92 7.48
CA ARG A 23 12.59 -23.01 7.35
C ARG A 23 12.93 -23.34 5.90
N VAL A 24 11.92 -23.38 5.02
CA VAL A 24 12.13 -23.62 3.59
C VAL A 24 12.90 -22.46 2.96
N CYS A 25 12.57 -21.21 3.29
CA CYS A 25 13.31 -20.04 2.80
C CYS A 25 14.76 -20.02 3.29
N TYR A 26 15.02 -20.43 4.54
CA TYR A 26 16.36 -20.54 5.09
C TYR A 26 17.18 -21.61 4.35
N ARG A 27 16.59 -22.78 4.12
CA ARG A 27 17.23 -23.89 3.40
C ARG A 27 17.47 -23.58 1.92
N TYR A 28 16.55 -22.85 1.29
CA TYR A 28 16.59 -22.48 -0.12
C TYR A 28 16.53 -20.96 -0.26
N GLN A 29 17.67 -20.29 -0.05
CA GLN A 29 17.77 -18.82 -0.07
C GLN A 29 17.30 -18.19 -1.39
N SER A 30 17.38 -18.93 -2.51
CA SER A 30 16.92 -18.47 -3.81
C SER A 30 15.39 -18.53 -3.98
N LEU A 31 14.69 -19.34 -3.18
CA LEU A 31 13.25 -19.57 -3.33
C LEU A 31 12.45 -18.29 -3.09
N GLN A 32 12.77 -17.55 -2.02
CA GLN A 32 12.10 -16.31 -1.68
C GLN A 32 12.20 -15.29 -2.84
N LYS A 33 13.40 -15.11 -3.39
CA LYS A 33 13.63 -14.20 -4.53
C LYS A 33 12.85 -14.63 -5.77
N HIS A 34 12.80 -15.94 -6.06
CA HIS A 34 12.03 -16.46 -7.19
C HIS A 34 10.52 -16.28 -7.00
N LEU A 35 10.00 -16.56 -5.80
CA LEU A 35 8.59 -16.34 -5.46
C LEU A 35 8.21 -14.87 -5.60
N GLN A 36 9.00 -13.97 -5.01
CA GLN A 36 8.78 -12.52 -5.14
C GLN A 36 8.80 -12.08 -6.61
N LYS A 37 9.78 -12.53 -7.40
CA LYS A 37 9.86 -12.21 -8.84
C LYS A 37 8.64 -12.74 -9.61
N ARG A 38 8.17 -13.96 -9.31
CA ARG A 38 6.96 -14.54 -9.93
C ARG A 38 5.71 -13.77 -9.54
N ILE A 39 5.50 -13.47 -8.26
CA ILE A 39 4.38 -12.66 -7.78
C ILE A 39 4.39 -11.29 -8.47
N ARG A 40 5.54 -10.60 -8.50
CA ARG A 40 5.66 -9.30 -9.18
C ARG A 40 5.25 -9.36 -10.64
N LYS A 41 5.61 -10.43 -11.35
CA LYS A 41 5.31 -10.62 -12.78
C LYS A 41 3.87 -11.05 -13.06
N LEU A 42 3.29 -11.91 -12.22
CA LEU A 42 1.98 -12.52 -12.45
C LEU A 42 0.83 -11.74 -11.80
N TYR A 43 1.10 -11.04 -10.70
CA TYR A 43 0.10 -10.27 -9.97
C TYR A 43 -0.05 -8.87 -10.58
N ASP A 44 -1.13 -8.67 -11.34
CA ASP A 44 -1.52 -7.39 -11.93
C ASP A 44 -2.96 -7.04 -11.51
N ASP A 45 -3.11 -6.39 -10.36
CA ASP A 45 -4.40 -5.84 -9.92
C ASP A 45 -4.53 -4.34 -10.30
N LYS A 46 -5.76 -3.83 -10.23
CA LYS A 46 -6.04 -2.42 -10.54
C LYS A 46 -5.37 -1.49 -9.52
N TRP A 47 -5.31 -1.91 -8.25
CA TRP A 47 -4.76 -1.12 -7.16
C TRP A 47 -3.25 -0.91 -7.26
N LYS A 48 -2.48 -1.97 -7.50
CA LYS A 48 -1.04 -1.89 -7.77
C LYS A 48 -0.75 -1.01 -8.96
N ARG A 49 -1.52 -1.14 -10.05
CA ARG A 49 -1.36 -0.25 -11.23
C ARG A 49 -1.63 1.21 -10.89
N PHE A 50 -2.67 1.50 -10.12
CA PHE A 50 -2.95 2.85 -9.66
C PHE A 50 -1.80 3.41 -8.82
N ILE A 51 -1.39 2.70 -7.76
CA ILE A 51 -0.31 3.15 -6.86
C ILE A 51 0.99 3.34 -7.62
N LYS A 52 1.37 2.40 -8.49
CA LYS A 52 2.59 2.52 -9.31
C LYS A 52 2.58 3.77 -10.17
N ARG A 53 1.45 4.09 -10.82
CA ARG A 53 1.33 5.30 -11.64
C ARG A 53 1.41 6.55 -10.77
N SER A 54 0.69 6.57 -9.65
CA SER A 54 0.68 7.70 -8.74
C SER A 54 2.06 7.99 -8.15
N VAL A 55 2.79 6.96 -7.71
CA VAL A 55 4.16 7.10 -7.19
C VAL A 55 5.14 7.57 -8.29
N LYS A 56 5.02 7.04 -9.52
CA LYS A 56 5.86 7.47 -10.64
C LYS A 56 5.60 8.90 -11.10
N ASN A 57 4.42 9.44 -10.83
CA ASN A 57 4.08 10.84 -11.12
C ASN A 57 4.60 11.82 -10.06
N ILE A 58 5.23 11.34 -8.98
CA ILE A 58 5.82 12.19 -7.94
C ILE A 58 7.31 12.36 -8.25
N ASP A 59 7.70 13.56 -8.67
CA ASP A 59 9.05 13.85 -9.21
C ASP A 59 10.20 13.42 -8.30
N TYR A 60 10.09 13.63 -6.98
CA TYR A 60 11.15 13.26 -6.03
C TYR A 60 11.20 11.76 -5.73
N LEU A 61 10.15 11.00 -6.08
CA LEU A 61 10.13 9.53 -5.95
C LEU A 61 10.52 8.84 -7.27
N SER A 62 10.27 9.46 -8.42
CA SER A 62 10.48 8.82 -9.73
C SER A 62 11.94 8.79 -10.18
N CYS A 63 12.74 9.81 -9.84
CA CYS A 63 14.12 9.92 -10.33
C CYS A 63 15.12 8.96 -9.67
N ASN A 64 14.89 8.57 -8.40
CA ASN A 64 15.91 7.91 -7.57
C ASN A 64 15.54 6.49 -7.13
N ILE A 65 14.34 6.00 -7.48
CA ILE A 65 13.81 4.76 -6.92
C ILE A 65 13.66 3.70 -8.02
N SER A 66 14.22 2.51 -7.77
CA SER A 66 14.07 1.38 -8.69
C SER A 66 12.62 0.87 -8.72
N ASP A 67 12.20 0.30 -9.85
CA ASP A 67 10.86 -0.31 -9.99
C ASP A 67 10.58 -1.39 -8.93
N GLN A 68 11.63 -2.05 -8.42
CA GLN A 68 11.50 -3.05 -7.36
C GLN A 68 11.06 -2.43 -6.03
N ILE A 69 11.61 -1.27 -5.69
CA ILE A 69 11.24 -0.54 -4.47
C ILE A 69 9.84 0.05 -4.63
N ILE A 70 9.48 0.54 -5.83
CA ILE A 70 8.11 1.00 -6.11
C ILE A 70 7.11 -0.16 -5.96
N ASP A 71 7.47 -1.37 -6.41
CA ASP A 71 6.70 -2.58 -6.18
C ASP A 71 6.51 -2.86 -4.67
N GLU A 72 7.58 -2.77 -3.87
CA GLU A 72 7.51 -3.00 -2.42
C GLU A 72 6.65 -1.95 -1.72
N ILE A 73 6.87 -0.68 -2.02
CA ILE A 73 6.06 0.45 -1.55
C ILE A 73 4.59 0.21 -1.87
N SER A 74 4.27 -0.28 -3.08
CA SER A 74 2.88 -0.52 -3.48
C SER A 74 2.14 -1.54 -2.59
N TYR A 75 2.85 -2.50 -1.99
CA TYR A 75 2.26 -3.47 -1.05
C TYR A 75 2.17 -2.93 0.38
N MET A 76 2.81 -1.80 0.70
CA MET A 76 2.77 -1.17 2.02
C MET A 76 1.64 -0.14 2.17
N PHE A 77 1.02 0.28 1.06
CA PHE A 77 -0.11 1.21 1.12
C PHE A 77 -1.32 0.58 1.79
N GLU A 78 -1.94 1.33 2.69
CA GLU A 78 -3.21 0.97 3.31
C GLU A 78 -4.36 1.79 2.69
N ILE A 79 -5.52 1.14 2.52
CA ILE A 79 -6.71 1.81 2.01
C ILE A 79 -7.41 2.48 3.19
N VAL A 80 -7.48 3.80 3.14
CA VAL A 80 -8.24 4.62 4.10
C VAL A 80 -9.53 5.07 3.43
N SER A 81 -10.68 4.77 4.06
CA SER A 81 -11.99 5.22 3.61
C SER A 81 -12.54 6.25 4.59
N LEU A 82 -13.06 7.35 4.05
CA LEU A 82 -13.65 8.44 4.80
C LEU A 82 -15.09 8.67 4.32
N GLU A 83 -15.99 8.90 5.27
CA GLU A 83 -17.35 9.34 4.97
C GLU A 83 -17.37 10.84 4.66
N LYS A 84 -18.43 11.29 3.98
CA LYS A 84 -18.62 12.70 3.65
C LYS A 84 -18.64 13.55 4.93
N GLY A 85 -17.80 14.57 4.98
CA GLY A 85 -17.66 15.47 6.13
C GLY A 85 -16.69 14.98 7.23
N ALA A 86 -16.12 13.79 7.09
CA ALA A 86 -15.04 13.34 7.96
C ALA A 86 -13.74 14.10 7.68
N PHE A 87 -12.94 14.29 8.73
CA PHE A 87 -11.62 14.93 8.62
C PHE A 87 -10.53 13.86 8.51
N LEU A 88 -9.68 13.95 7.47
CA LEU A 88 -8.49 13.10 7.36
C LEU A 88 -7.46 13.45 8.44
N PHE A 89 -7.19 14.73 8.64
CA PHE A 89 -6.38 15.24 9.75
C PHE A 89 -6.82 16.65 10.15
N LYS A 90 -6.48 17.07 11.37
CA LYS A 90 -6.79 18.40 11.91
C LYS A 90 -5.53 19.21 12.14
N LYS A 91 -5.66 20.54 12.10
CA LYS A 91 -4.56 21.46 12.42
C LYS A 91 -3.94 21.12 13.78
N GLY A 92 -2.60 21.11 13.83
CA GLY A 92 -1.85 20.76 15.04
C GLY A 92 -1.55 19.26 15.18
N THR A 93 -2.09 18.40 14.32
CA THR A 93 -1.74 16.97 14.30
C THR A 93 -0.38 16.80 13.62
N PRO A 94 0.57 16.04 14.21
CA PRO A 94 1.85 15.76 13.56
C PRO A 94 1.63 14.95 12.28
N CYS A 95 2.19 15.43 11.17
CA CYS A 95 2.15 14.72 9.90
C CYS A 95 3.19 13.59 9.92
N LYS A 96 2.73 12.35 9.82
CA LYS A 96 3.59 11.15 9.79
C LYS A 96 3.38 10.27 8.55
N GLU A 97 2.38 10.61 7.74
CA GLU A 97 1.86 9.75 6.69
C GLU A 97 1.71 10.55 5.39
N ILE A 98 1.83 9.84 4.26
CA ILE A 98 1.59 10.38 2.93
C ILE A 98 0.32 9.74 2.40
N TYR A 99 -0.61 10.56 1.92
CA TYR A 99 -1.87 10.10 1.35
C TYR A 99 -1.93 10.35 -0.15
N ILE A 100 -2.52 9.42 -0.88
CA ILE A 100 -2.84 9.56 -2.29
C ILE A 100 -4.35 9.36 -2.42
N VAL A 101 -5.05 10.38 -2.92
CA VAL A 101 -6.50 10.30 -3.13
C VAL A 101 -6.77 9.37 -4.29
N SER A 102 -7.42 8.23 -4.01
CA SER A 102 -7.81 7.27 -5.05
C SER A 102 -9.17 7.57 -5.67
N ASN A 103 -10.11 8.09 -4.88
CA ASN A 103 -11.47 8.40 -5.30
C ASN A 103 -12.05 9.48 -4.38
N GLY A 104 -12.86 10.37 -4.93
CA GLY A 104 -13.43 11.52 -4.22
C GLY A 104 -12.50 12.74 -4.21
N GLU A 105 -12.84 13.68 -3.34
CA GLU A 105 -12.18 14.97 -3.23
C GLU A 105 -11.92 15.28 -1.75
N LEU A 106 -10.87 16.06 -1.48
CA LEU A 106 -10.52 16.53 -0.14
C LEU A 106 -10.43 18.05 -0.16
N ASP A 107 -11.16 18.69 0.74
CA ASP A 107 -11.08 20.13 0.97
C ASP A 107 -9.97 20.45 1.96
N ILE A 108 -9.06 21.33 1.56
CA ILE A 108 -7.95 21.79 2.40
C ILE A 108 -8.29 23.17 2.95
N TYR A 109 -8.47 23.28 4.27
CA TYR A 109 -8.72 24.54 4.96
C TYR A 109 -7.47 25.05 5.66
N ILE A 110 -6.98 26.22 5.24
CA ILE A 110 -5.81 26.87 5.82
C ILE A 110 -6.28 28.16 6.51
N THR A 111 -6.12 28.23 7.84
CA THR A 111 -6.36 29.48 8.57
C THR A 111 -5.11 30.33 8.57
N ASN A 112 -5.12 31.42 7.79
CA ASN A 112 -4.04 32.38 7.76
C ASN A 112 -4.17 33.35 8.96
N ASN A 113 -3.25 33.26 9.92
CA ASN A 113 -3.26 34.10 11.12
C ASN A 113 -2.55 35.46 10.91
N ASN A 114 -2.22 35.85 9.68
CA ASN A 114 -1.67 37.18 9.39
C ASN A 114 -2.76 38.27 9.48
N LYS A 115 -3.22 38.54 10.69
CA LYS A 115 -3.61 39.90 11.08
C LYS A 115 -2.34 40.59 11.58
N LYS A 116 -1.82 41.53 10.79
CA LYS A 116 -1.11 42.69 11.34
C LYS A 116 -1.95 43.94 11.07
N PRO A 117 -1.99 44.88 12.03
CA PRO A 117 -2.86 46.06 12.03
C PRO A 117 -2.60 47.02 10.88
#